data_AF-A0AAU6AHB2-F1
#
_entry.id   AF-A0AAU6AHB2-F1
#
_cell.length_a   1.000
_cell.length_b   1.000
_cell.length_c   1.000
_cell.angle_alpha   90.00
_cell.angle_beta   90.00
_cell.angle_gamma   90.00
#
_symmetry.space_group_name_H-M   'P 1'
#
loop_
_entity.id
_entity.type
_entity.pdbx_description
1 polymer ?
#
loop_
_entity_poly.entity_id
_entity_poly.type
_entity_poly.pdbx_seq_one_letter_code
_entity_poly.pdbx_strand_id
1 'polypeptide(L)'
;MDELSDGQGIRWTDTGDTEIRIEIDRHFSIPRPIVTVNDSGESGVSVRVVLDPGDGWVDKLREQLGRVRLTWPNEVVTTPRSRNYWQ
;
A
#
# COMPACT_ATOMS: atom_id res chain seq x y z
N MET A 1 10.12 3.32 0.38
CA MET A 1 10.01 3.38 -1.11
C MET A 1 11.26 2.79 -1.73
N ASP A 2 12.42 3.14 -1.18
CA ASP A 2 13.67 2.45 -1.47
C ASP A 2 13.56 0.96 -1.11
N GLU A 3 12.86 0.59 -0.02
CA GLU A 3 12.62 -0.82 0.30
C GLU A 3 11.90 -1.57 -0.85
N LEU A 4 10.82 -1.01 -1.42
CA LEU A 4 10.13 -1.63 -2.56
C LEU A 4 11.00 -1.66 -3.82
N SER A 5 11.88 -0.67 -4.00
CA SER A 5 12.82 -0.62 -5.13
C SER A 5 13.91 -1.67 -5.01
N ASP A 6 14.35 -1.96 -3.78
CA ASP A 6 15.26 -3.06 -3.43
C ASP A 6 14.51 -4.42 -3.39
N GLY A 7 13.22 -4.39 -3.69
CA GLY A 7 12.28 -5.51 -3.69
C GLY A 7 12.03 -6.10 -2.30
N GLN A 8 12.35 -5.35 -1.25
CA GLN A 8 11.93 -5.65 0.11
C GLN A 8 10.46 -5.27 0.25
N GLY A 9 9.67 -6.19 0.80
CA GLY A 9 8.28 -5.91 1.09
C GLY A 9 8.12 -4.86 2.18
N ILE A 10 6.99 -4.17 2.18
CA ILE A 10 6.62 -3.24 3.24
C ILE A 10 5.50 -3.87 4.07
N ARG A 11 5.64 -3.80 5.38
CA ARG A 11 4.59 -4.19 6.32
C ARG A 11 4.14 -2.93 7.07
N TRP A 12 2.85 -2.64 6.98
CA TRP A 12 2.19 -1.61 7.75
C TRP A 12 1.17 -2.26 8.68
N THR A 13 1.27 -1.92 9.95
CA THR A 13 0.31 -2.31 10.98
C THR A 13 -0.35 -1.03 11.44
N ASP A 14 -1.66 -0.91 11.20
CA ASP A 14 -2.47 0.19 11.74
C ASP A 14 -3.07 -0.23 13.09
N THR A 15 -3.58 0.74 13.83
CA THR A 15 -4.21 0.65 15.16
C THR A 15 -5.20 -0.53 15.25
N GLY A 16 -4.73 -1.70 15.72
CA GLY A 16 -5.51 -2.94 15.83
C GLY A 16 -4.73 -4.18 15.38
N ASP A 17 -5.44 -5.24 14.98
CA ASP A 17 -4.89 -6.48 14.42
C ASP A 17 -4.91 -6.52 12.88
N THR A 18 -5.10 -5.36 12.24
CA THR A 18 -5.11 -5.23 10.78
C THR A 18 -3.69 -4.99 10.26
N GLU A 19 -3.22 -5.90 9.43
CA GLU A 19 -1.94 -5.84 8.75
C GLU A 19 -2.13 -5.64 7.24
N ILE A 20 -1.46 -4.62 6.71
CA ILE A 20 -1.28 -4.44 5.27
C ILE A 20 0.16 -4.81 4.94
N ARG A 21 0.33 -5.79 4.06
CA ARG A 21 1.63 -6.24 3.57
C ARG A 21 1.71 -6.05 2.06
N ILE A 22 2.76 -5.39 1.60
CA ILE A 22 3.09 -5.23 0.19
C ILE A 22 4.35 -6.04 -0.09
N GLU A 23 4.25 -7.04 -0.95
CA GLU A 23 5.37 -7.88 -1.37
C GLU A 23 5.61 -7.68 -2.87
N ILE A 24 6.85 -7.79 -3.32
CA ILE A 24 7.16 -7.75 -4.76
C ILE A 24 7.34 -9.18 -5.24
N ASP A 25 6.46 -9.65 -6.12
CA ASP A 25 6.64 -10.92 -6.79
C ASP A 25 7.76 -10.80 -7.81
N ARG A 26 8.84 -11.55 -7.58
CA ARG A 26 10.01 -11.61 -8.46
C ARG A 26 9.99 -12.83 -9.39
N HIS A 27 8.98 -13.69 -9.31
CA HIS A 27 8.86 -14.85 -10.21
C HIS A 27 8.38 -14.47 -11.61
N PHE A 28 7.82 -13.27 -11.76
CA PHE A 28 7.44 -12.72 -13.05
C PHE A 28 8.60 -11.93 -13.69
N SER A 29 8.66 -11.94 -15.02
CA SER A 29 9.64 -11.16 -15.80
C SER A 29 9.55 -9.65 -15.54
N ILE A 30 8.41 -9.17 -15.04
CA ILE A 30 8.19 -7.79 -14.59
C ILE A 30 7.78 -7.88 -13.11
N PRO A 31 8.46 -7.18 -12.18
CA PRO A 31 8.13 -7.23 -10.76
C PRO A 31 6.71 -6.73 -10.49
N ARG A 32 5.86 -7.58 -9.89
CA ARG A 32 4.46 -7.27 -9.60
C ARG A 32 4.24 -7.08 -8.10
N PRO A 33 3.65 -5.96 -7.65
CA PRO A 33 3.30 -5.81 -6.26
C PRO A 33 2.09 -6.69 -5.92
N ILE A 34 2.21 -7.40 -4.81
CA ILE A 34 1.14 -8.17 -4.18
C ILE A 34 0.78 -7.48 -2.88
N VAL A 35 -0.48 -7.08 -2.75
CA VAL A 35 -1.00 -6.49 -1.53
C VAL A 35 -1.81 -7.53 -0.79
N THR A 36 -1.41 -7.83 0.44
CA THR A 36 -2.16 -8.67 1.38
C THR A 36 -2.71 -7.78 2.47
N VAL A 37 -4.02 -7.84 2.69
CA VAL A 37 -4.69 -7.24 3.84
C VAL A 37 -5.16 -8.38 4.72
N ASN A 38 -4.68 -8.42 5.96
CA ASN A 38 -5.10 -9.39 6.95
C ASN A 38 -5.78 -8.63 8.10
N ASP A 39 -7.07 -8.83 8.26
CA ASP A 39 -7.84 -8.29 9.38
C ASP A 39 -8.19 -9.44 10.32
N SER A 40 -7.21 -9.83 11.13
CA SER A 40 -7.36 -10.96 12.06
C SER A 40 -8.16 -10.62 13.32
N GLY A 41 -8.32 -9.34 13.65
CA GLY A 41 -8.96 -8.92 14.90
C GLY A 41 -10.45 -8.68 14.80
N GLU A 42 -10.94 -8.13 13.67
CA GLU A 42 -12.37 -7.83 13.52
C GLU A 42 -13.12 -8.89 12.72
N SER A 43 -12.59 -9.30 11.56
CA SER A 43 -13.33 -10.17 10.63
C SER A 43 -12.72 -11.56 10.42
N GLY A 44 -11.45 -11.75 10.78
CA GLY A 44 -10.70 -12.98 10.43
C GLY A 44 -10.46 -13.14 8.94
N VAL A 45 -10.66 -12.07 8.14
CA VAL A 45 -10.57 -12.11 6.68
C VAL A 45 -9.15 -11.75 6.24
N SER A 46 -8.62 -12.55 5.32
CA SER A 46 -7.40 -12.22 4.58
C SER A 46 -7.71 -12.09 3.09
N VAL A 47 -7.35 -10.93 2.51
CA VAL A 47 -7.49 -10.64 1.08
C VAL A 47 -6.12 -10.46 0.48
N ARG A 48 -5.87 -11.10 -0.67
CA ARG A 48 -4.62 -10.99 -1.42
C ARG A 48 -4.91 -10.55 -2.85
N VAL A 49 -4.35 -9.42 -3.25
CA VAL A 49 -4.55 -8.81 -4.57
C VAL A 49 -3.20 -8.70 -5.27
N VAL A 50 -3.10 -9.26 -6.48
CA VAL A 50 -1.96 -9.03 -7.38
C VAL A 50 -2.28 -7.80 -8.23
N LEU A 51 -1.40 -6.81 -8.21
CA LEU A 51 -1.55 -5.61 -9.03
C LEU A 51 -0.74 -5.75 -10.32
N ASP A 52 -1.28 -5.23 -11.41
CA ASP A 52 -0.57 -5.09 -12.70
C ASP A 52 -0.48 -3.62 -13.09
N PRO A 53 0.47 -2.87 -12.49
CA PRO A 53 0.59 -1.44 -12.74
C PRO A 53 1.33 -1.09 -14.05
N GLY A 54 1.75 -2.10 -14.82
CA GLY A 54 2.57 -1.95 -16.02
C GLY A 54 4.03 -1.58 -15.74
N ASP A 55 4.80 -1.39 -16.81
CA ASP A 55 6.24 -1.13 -16.72
C ASP A 55 6.57 0.23 -16.07
N GLY A 56 7.67 0.25 -15.31
CA GLY A 56 8.20 1.45 -14.65
C GLY A 56 7.29 2.02 -13.55
N TRP A 57 6.39 1.21 -12.99
CA TRP A 57 5.42 1.68 -11.99
C TRP A 57 6.06 2.23 -10.71
N VAL A 58 7.20 1.69 -10.30
CA VAL A 58 7.94 2.17 -9.12
C VAL A 58 8.40 3.61 -9.33
N ASP A 59 8.94 3.93 -10.51
CA ASP A 59 9.39 5.29 -10.83
C ASP A 59 8.21 6.26 -10.93
N LYS A 60 7.10 5.84 -11.56
CA LYS A 60 5.87 6.64 -11.61
C LYS A 60 5.33 6.94 -10.20
N LEU A 61 5.33 5.94 -9.32
CA LEU A 61 4.89 6.10 -7.94
C LEU A 61 5.84 7.02 -7.16
N ARG A 62 7.16 6.96 -7.42
CA ARG A 62 8.16 7.86 -6.82
C ARG A 62 7.93 9.31 -7.23
N GLU A 63 7.68 9.54 -8.52
CA GLU A 63 7.34 10.85 -9.05
C GLU A 63 6.03 11.39 -8.44
N GLN A 64 4.99 10.55 -8.36
CA GLN A 64 3.72 10.91 -7.71
C GLN A 64 3.90 11.25 -6.23
N LEU A 65 4.66 10.45 -5.48
CA LEU A 65 4.96 10.72 -4.08
C LEU A 65 5.73 12.03 -3.92
N GLY A 66 6.69 12.31 -4.80
CA GLY A 66 7.40 13.58 -4.85
C GLY A 66 6.45 14.77 -5.05
N ARG A 67 5.51 14.66 -5.99
CA ARG A 67 4.46 15.68 -6.22
C ARG A 67 3.57 15.89 -5.00
N VAL A 68 3.13 14.82 -4.35
CA VAL A 68 2.31 14.90 -3.14
C VAL A 68 3.06 15.60 -2.03
N ARG A 69 4.32 15.24 -1.77
CA ARG A 69 5.16 15.87 -0.73
C ARG A 69 5.45 17.35 -1.01
N LEU A 70 5.63 17.72 -2.27
CA LEU A 70 5.80 19.12 -2.67
C LEU A 70 4.52 19.94 -2.48
N THR A 71 3.37 19.34 -2.79
CA THR A 71 2.06 20.00 -2.70
C THR A 71 1.55 20.08 -1.26
N TRP A 72 1.87 19.06 -0.46
CA TRP A 72 1.42 18.88 0.92
C TRP A 72 2.63 18.59 1.82
N PRO A 73 3.43 19.61 2.18
CA PRO A 73 4.67 19.43 2.95
C PRO A 73 4.43 19.08 4.43
N ASN A 74 3.23 19.33 4.94
CA ASN A 74 2.81 18.88 6.27
C ASN A 74 2.00 17.59 6.14
N GLU A 75 2.21 16.66 7.06
CA GLU A 75 1.40 15.44 7.18
C GLU A 75 -0.08 15.83 7.23
N VAL A 76 -0.84 15.46 6.19
CA VAL A 76 -2.28 15.68 6.20
C VAL A 76 -2.86 14.64 7.15
N VAL A 77 -3.03 15.04 8.41
CA VAL A 77 -3.89 14.33 9.35
C VAL A 77 -5.32 14.48 8.83
N THR A 78 -5.71 13.63 7.89
CA THR A 78 -7.13 13.39 7.66
C THR A 78 -7.63 12.62 8.86
N THR A 79 -8.09 13.32 9.90
CA THR A 79 -9.07 12.71 10.81
C THR A 79 -10.14 12.07 9.93
N PRO A 80 -10.33 10.75 9.97
CA PRO A 80 -11.31 10.10 9.13
C PRO A 80 -12.65 10.76 9.46
N ARG A 81 -13.23 11.47 8.49
CA ARG A 81 -14.63 11.85 8.60
C ARG A 81 -15.37 10.53 8.66
N SER A 82 -15.94 10.22 9.82
CA SER A 82 -16.85 9.10 10.04
C SER A 82 -17.93 9.15 8.97
N ARG A 83 -17.69 8.46 7.87
CA ARG A 83 -18.59 8.39 6.73
C ARG A 83 -19.39 7.13 6.95
N ASN A 84 -20.55 7.29 7.58
CA ASN A 84 -21.51 6.21 7.79
C ASN A 84 -21.92 5.68 6.41
N TYR A 85 -21.44 4.49 6.04
CA TYR A 85 -21.80 3.78 4.82
C TYR A 85 -22.93 2.80 5.08
N TRP A 86 -24.05 3.24 5.67
CA TRP A 86 -25.30 2.46 5.68
C TRP A 86 -26.50 3.41 5.73
N GLN A 87 -27.11 3.64 4.55
CA GLN A 87 -28.54 3.94 4.39
C GLN A 87 -29.02 3.32 3.08
#